data_AF-A0A8D9HTB3-F1
#
_entry.id   AF-A0A8D9HTB3-F1
#
_cell.length_a   1.000
_cell.length_b   1.000
_cell.length_c   1.000
_cell.angle_alpha   90.00
_cell.angle_beta   90.00
_cell.angle_gamma   90.00
#
_symmetry.space_group_name_H-M   'P 1'
#
loop_
_entity.id
_entity.type
_entity.pdbx_description
1 polymer ?
#
loop_
_entity_poly.entity_id
_entity_poly.type
_entity_poly.pdbx_seq_one_letter_code
_entity_poly.pdbx_strand_id
1 'polypeptide(L)'
;MSHHRSSCLASIPLLLLILSFLLASFFDTAAGQIGVCYGRIGNNLPRPADVVAFYGQRNIRLMRLYDPDHEVLAALQGSNIELILDVPNSYLARIYYFQSQADTWVSNYVRNYTKGVKFRYISVGNEVQPLEQNAIFLLSAMQKIERAVSNLGIKVSTTIDLERIVHTGVLELYRASDSFLGKQEISSALNDGFYSYQNLFLAL
;
A
#
# COMPACT_ATOMS: atom_id res chain seq x y z
N MET A 1 32.59 55.48 -31.93
CA MET A 1 32.13 54.82 -30.69
C MET A 1 31.31 53.60 -31.09
N SER A 2 31.94 52.43 -31.14
CA SER A 2 31.31 51.16 -31.53
C SER A 2 30.96 50.38 -30.26
N HIS A 3 29.67 50.16 -30.01
CA HIS A 3 29.20 49.30 -28.92
C HIS A 3 29.18 47.85 -29.38
N HIS A 4 30.18 47.07 -28.96
CA HIS A 4 30.14 45.61 -29.04
C HIS A 4 29.13 45.10 -27.99
N ARG A 5 27.92 44.74 -28.43
CA ARG A 5 27.01 43.94 -27.61
C ARG A 5 27.34 42.48 -27.81
N SER A 6 28.07 41.90 -26.86
CA SER A 6 28.34 40.47 -26.78
C SER A 6 27.03 39.75 -26.38
N SER A 7 26.24 39.39 -27.38
CA SER A 7 25.08 38.54 -27.18
C SER A 7 25.58 37.11 -27.00
N CYS A 8 25.59 36.62 -25.77
CA CYS A 8 25.76 35.19 -25.46
C CYS A 8 24.57 34.41 -26.03
N LEU A 9 24.58 34.17 -27.33
CA LEU A 9 23.71 33.20 -27.98
C LEU A 9 24.24 31.84 -27.54
N ALA A 10 23.70 31.29 -26.45
CA ALA A 10 23.87 29.88 -26.15
C ALA A 10 23.53 29.12 -27.44
N SER A 11 24.53 28.43 -28.00
CA SER A 11 24.41 27.76 -29.29
C SER A 11 23.20 26.83 -29.22
N ILE A 12 22.24 27.00 -30.14
CA ILE A 12 21.02 26.18 -30.27
C ILE A 12 21.24 24.68 -29.96
N PRO A 13 22.34 24.02 -30.40
CA PRO A 13 22.64 22.64 -30.00
C PRO A 13 22.80 22.41 -28.49
N LEU A 14 23.35 23.34 -27.73
CA LEU A 14 23.46 23.24 -26.27
C LEU A 14 22.09 23.34 -25.60
N LEU A 15 21.22 24.20 -26.12
CA LEU A 15 19.84 24.33 -25.61
C LEU A 15 19.04 23.04 -25.86
N LEU A 16 19.20 22.44 -27.04
CA LEU A 16 18.58 21.15 -27.39
C LEU A 16 19.12 20.01 -26.53
N LEU A 17 20.42 20.01 -26.21
CA LEU A 17 21.03 19.02 -25.32
C LEU A 17 20.47 19.13 -23.89
N ILE A 18 20.36 20.35 -23.36
CA ILE A 18 19.80 20.59 -22.02
C ILE A 18 18.32 20.20 -21.99
N LEU A 19 17.54 20.55 -23.02
CA LEU A 19 16.13 20.19 -23.11
C LEU A 19 15.95 18.67 -23.22
N SER A 20 16.80 17.98 -23.97
CA SER A 20 16.81 16.52 -24.06
C SER A 20 17.11 15.87 -22.71
N PHE A 21 18.09 16.39 -21.96
CA PHE A 21 18.41 15.90 -20.62
C PHE A 21 17.28 16.18 -19.62
N LEU A 22 16.62 17.34 -19.71
CA LEU A 22 15.44 17.66 -18.92
C LEU A 22 14.31 16.67 -19.21
N LEU A 23 13.98 16.45 -20.49
CA LEU A 23 12.92 15.52 -20.90
C LEU A 23 13.25 14.08 -20.46
N ALA A 24 14.51 13.64 -20.59
CA ALA A 24 14.98 12.35 -20.07
C ALA A 24 14.81 12.21 -18.55
N SER A 25 14.89 13.30 -17.80
CA SER A 25 14.68 13.34 -16.35
C SER A 25 13.19 13.19 -15.97
N PHE A 26 12.27 13.53 -16.88
CA PHE A 26 10.82 13.39 -16.70
C PHE A 26 10.28 12.04 -17.17
N PHE A 27 11.06 11.26 -17.93
CA PHE A 27 10.73 9.87 -18.21
C PHE A 27 11.05 9.05 -16.96
N ASP A 28 10.12 9.11 -16.01
CA ASP A 28 9.99 8.09 -14.99
C ASP A 28 9.70 6.79 -15.75
N THR A 29 10.73 5.95 -15.90
CA THR A 29 10.52 4.60 -16.40
C THR A 29 9.72 3.91 -15.32
N ALA A 30 8.40 3.95 -15.46
CA ALA A 30 7.46 3.08 -14.76
C ALA A 30 7.67 1.64 -15.25
N ALA A 31 8.91 1.15 -15.19
CA ALA A 31 9.19 -0.26 -15.08
C ALA A 31 8.46 -0.68 -13.80
N GLY A 32 7.52 -1.62 -13.93
CA GLY A 32 6.78 -2.16 -12.79
C GLY A 32 7.76 -2.47 -11.67
N GLN A 33 7.64 -1.74 -10.57
CA GLN A 33 8.58 -1.84 -9.47
C GLN A 33 8.26 -3.14 -8.73
N ILE A 34 9.06 -4.18 -8.96
CA ILE A 34 8.84 -5.50 -8.37
C ILE A 34 9.06 -5.41 -6.86
N GLY A 35 8.04 -5.80 -6.11
CA GLY A 35 8.08 -5.97 -4.67
C GLY A 35 8.24 -7.42 -4.24
N VAL A 36 8.64 -7.61 -2.99
CA VAL A 36 8.78 -8.94 -2.39
C VAL A 36 8.10 -8.99 -1.02
N CYS A 37 7.30 -10.02 -0.81
CA CYS A 37 6.72 -10.34 0.50
C CYS A 37 7.80 -10.78 1.50
N TYR A 38 7.87 -10.13 2.65
CA TYR A 38 8.72 -10.55 3.75
C TYR A 38 7.95 -11.48 4.70
N GLY A 39 7.90 -12.76 4.35
CA GLY A 39 7.33 -13.80 5.21
C GLY A 39 8.28 -14.12 6.37
N ARG A 40 7.74 -14.19 7.59
CA ARG A 40 8.54 -14.38 8.82
C ARG A 40 8.25 -15.66 9.60
N ILE A 41 7.47 -16.58 9.03
CA ILE A 41 7.22 -17.89 9.62
C ILE A 41 8.37 -18.82 9.22
N GLY A 42 9.39 -18.89 10.06
CA GLY A 42 10.57 -19.74 9.88
C GLY A 42 11.48 -19.70 11.12
N ASN A 43 12.33 -20.71 11.28
CA ASN A 43 13.19 -20.87 12.47
C ASN A 43 14.66 -20.49 12.25
N ASN A 44 15.04 -20.14 11.02
CA ASN A 44 16.40 -19.85 10.60
C ASN A 44 16.48 -18.58 9.72
N LEU A 45 15.53 -17.67 9.87
CA LEU A 45 15.46 -16.45 9.07
C LEU A 45 16.54 -15.44 9.51
N PRO A 46 17.11 -14.66 8.58
CA PRO A 46 18.01 -13.56 8.92
C PRO A 46 17.29 -12.51 9.78
N ARG A 47 18.07 -11.66 10.49
CA ARG A 47 17.49 -10.57 11.28
C ARG A 47 16.85 -9.53 10.35
N PRO A 48 15.81 -8.80 10.79
CA PRO A 48 15.16 -7.77 9.98
C PRO A 48 16.10 -6.75 9.34
N ALA A 49 17.13 -6.30 10.06
CA ALA A 49 18.13 -5.38 9.51
C ALA A 49 18.91 -5.98 8.32
N ASP A 50 19.25 -7.27 8.41
CA ASP A 50 19.98 -7.99 7.36
C ASP A 50 19.07 -8.20 6.13
N VAL A 51 17.76 -8.44 6.35
CA VAL A 51 16.75 -8.52 5.27
C VAL A 51 16.57 -7.17 4.58
N VAL A 52 16.42 -6.07 5.33
CA VAL A 52 16.30 -4.72 4.74
C VAL A 52 17.55 -4.34 3.95
N ALA A 53 18.75 -4.66 4.47
CA ALA A 53 20.00 -4.48 3.74
C ALA A 53 20.02 -5.29 2.44
N PHE A 54 19.55 -6.55 2.47
CA PHE A 54 19.43 -7.38 1.28
C PHE A 54 18.47 -6.77 0.24
N TYR A 55 17.30 -6.28 0.64
CA TYR A 55 16.37 -5.58 -0.26
C TYR A 55 17.06 -4.40 -0.95
N GLY A 56 17.80 -3.59 -0.18
CA GLY A 56 18.58 -2.47 -0.70
C GLY A 56 19.64 -2.90 -1.72
N GLN A 57 20.42 -3.96 -1.41
CA GLN A 57 21.45 -4.51 -2.29
C GLN A 57 20.89 -5.07 -3.60
N ARG A 58 19.65 -5.58 -3.57
CA ARG A 58 18.95 -6.14 -4.75
C ARG A 58 18.08 -5.12 -5.48
N ASN A 59 18.10 -3.86 -5.05
CA ASN A 59 17.25 -2.80 -5.57
C ASN A 59 15.74 -3.16 -5.52
N ILE A 60 15.33 -3.94 -4.52
CA ILE A 60 13.92 -4.21 -4.22
C ILE A 60 13.41 -3.03 -3.40
N ARG A 61 12.45 -2.30 -3.95
CA ARG A 61 11.97 -1.03 -3.38
C ARG A 61 10.59 -1.12 -2.76
N LEU A 62 9.96 -2.29 -2.81
CA LEU A 62 8.63 -2.51 -2.28
C LEU A 62 8.62 -3.80 -1.45
N MET A 63 8.10 -3.71 -0.23
CA MET A 63 7.98 -4.82 0.71
C MET A 63 6.53 -4.94 1.15
N ARG A 64 6.02 -6.17 1.22
CA ARG A 64 4.79 -6.48 1.96
C ARG A 64 5.12 -7.24 3.25
N LEU A 65 4.56 -6.78 4.36
CA LEU A 65 4.72 -7.38 5.68
C LEU A 65 3.34 -7.82 6.20
N TYR A 66 3.17 -9.12 6.47
CA TYR A 66 1.90 -9.72 6.88
C TYR A 66 1.56 -9.51 8.36
N ASP A 67 2.59 -9.36 9.20
CA ASP A 67 2.47 -9.16 10.64
C ASP A 67 3.22 -7.88 11.06
N PRO A 68 2.55 -6.93 11.74
CA PRO A 68 3.23 -5.73 12.23
C PRO A 68 4.26 -6.08 13.30
N ASP A 69 5.52 -5.74 13.02
CA ASP A 69 6.66 -6.04 13.88
C ASP A 69 7.56 -4.81 14.06
N HIS A 70 7.84 -4.47 15.32
CA HIS A 70 8.60 -3.26 15.65
C HIS A 70 10.07 -3.32 15.22
N GLU A 71 10.68 -4.50 15.17
CA GLU A 71 12.07 -4.67 14.74
C GLU A 71 12.18 -4.46 13.23
N VAL A 72 11.21 -4.97 12.45
CA VAL A 72 11.13 -4.72 11.00
C VAL A 72 10.89 -3.24 10.70
N LEU A 73 9.92 -2.62 11.40
CA LEU A 73 9.61 -1.21 11.22
C LEU A 73 10.77 -0.30 11.62
N ALA A 74 11.54 -0.66 12.65
CA ALA A 74 12.77 0.04 13.01
C ALA A 74 13.85 -0.12 11.93
N ALA A 75 14.06 -1.33 11.40
CA ALA A 75 15.03 -1.60 10.35
C ALA A 75 14.71 -0.88 9.04
N LEU A 76 13.42 -0.66 8.73
CA LEU A 76 12.99 0.04 7.52
C LEU A 76 13.21 1.55 7.55
N GLN A 77 13.50 2.16 8.70
CA GLN A 77 13.67 3.61 8.80
C GLN A 77 14.84 4.10 7.93
N GLY A 78 14.55 5.02 7.00
CA GLY A 78 15.54 5.58 6.08
C GLY A 78 15.95 4.67 4.92
N SER A 79 15.36 3.47 4.78
CA SER A 79 15.72 2.49 3.74
C SER A 79 15.25 2.87 2.33
N ASN A 80 14.32 3.84 2.22
CA ASN A 80 13.59 4.18 1.00
C ASN A 80 12.76 3.02 0.39
N ILE A 81 12.56 1.92 1.12
CA ILE A 81 11.65 0.83 0.74
C ILE A 81 10.21 1.26 1.08
N GLU A 82 9.33 1.17 0.09
CA GLU A 82 7.90 1.33 0.26
C GLU A 82 7.30 0.09 0.93
N LEU A 83 6.46 0.31 1.94
CA LEU A 83 5.89 -0.74 2.76
C LEU A 83 4.38 -0.84 2.54
N ILE A 84 3.94 -2.06 2.23
CA ILE A 84 2.60 -2.52 2.44
C ILE A 84 2.58 -3.24 3.80
N LEU A 85 1.78 -2.74 4.73
CA LEU A 85 1.63 -3.34 6.05
C LEU A 85 0.22 -3.92 6.21
N ASP A 86 0.14 -5.20 6.53
CA ASP A 86 -1.14 -5.86 6.76
C ASP A 86 -1.64 -5.65 8.19
N VAL A 87 -2.95 -5.41 8.34
CA VAL A 87 -3.69 -5.62 9.59
C VAL A 87 -4.08 -7.10 9.62
N PRO A 88 -3.59 -7.89 10.59
CA PRO A 88 -3.89 -9.32 10.63
C PRO A 88 -5.39 -9.61 10.81
N ASN A 89 -5.88 -10.72 10.26
CA ASN A 89 -7.30 -11.14 10.37
C ASN A 89 -7.79 -11.19 11.83
N SER A 90 -6.90 -11.53 12.78
CA SER A 90 -7.19 -11.58 14.22
C SER A 90 -7.53 -10.23 14.86
N TYR A 91 -7.18 -9.11 14.21
CA TYR A 91 -7.54 -7.76 14.66
C TYR A 91 -8.91 -7.30 14.16
N LEU A 92 -9.45 -7.91 13.11
CA LEU A 92 -10.65 -7.43 12.43
C LEU A 92 -11.85 -7.31 13.36
N ALA A 93 -12.11 -8.34 14.18
CA ALA A 93 -13.23 -8.32 15.12
C ALA A 93 -13.10 -7.20 16.17
N ARG A 94 -11.91 -7.00 16.73
CA ARG A 94 -11.69 -5.97 17.77
C ARG A 94 -11.84 -4.57 17.20
N ILE A 95 -11.29 -4.35 16.02
CA ILE A 95 -11.42 -3.07 15.31
C ILE A 95 -12.89 -2.84 14.92
N TYR A 96 -13.59 -3.85 14.41
CA TYR A 96 -15.01 -3.77 14.08
C TYR A 96 -15.84 -3.22 15.25
N TYR A 97 -15.62 -3.71 16.47
CA TYR A 97 -16.37 -3.23 17.64
C TYR A 97 -15.96 -1.82 18.11
N PHE A 98 -14.68 -1.44 18.03
CA PHE A 98 -14.18 -0.22 18.68
C PHE A 98 -13.21 0.59 17.81
N GLN A 99 -13.52 1.87 17.57
CA GLN A 99 -12.60 2.79 16.87
C GLN A 99 -11.24 2.92 17.58
N SER A 100 -11.24 2.93 18.92
CA SER A 100 -10.02 3.05 19.72
C SER A 100 -9.01 1.92 19.45
N GLN A 101 -9.47 0.75 19.00
CA GLN A 101 -8.59 -0.36 18.61
C GLN A 101 -7.87 -0.06 17.28
N ALA A 102 -8.54 0.56 16.30
CA ALA A 102 -7.88 1.06 15.09
C ALA A 102 -6.87 2.16 15.44
N ASP A 103 -7.26 3.13 16.27
CA ASP A 103 -6.39 4.24 16.65
C ASP A 103 -5.13 3.74 17.37
N THR A 104 -5.28 2.77 18.27
CA THR A 104 -4.17 2.13 18.98
C THR A 104 -3.26 1.37 18.02
N TRP A 105 -3.82 0.58 17.10
CA TRP A 105 -3.04 -0.17 16.11
C TRP A 105 -2.24 0.78 15.21
N VAL A 106 -2.88 1.82 14.68
CA VAL A 106 -2.24 2.84 13.84
C VAL A 106 -1.18 3.61 14.63
N SER A 107 -1.44 3.97 15.88
CA SER A 107 -0.45 4.62 16.74
C SER A 107 0.80 3.75 16.89
N ASN A 108 0.62 2.48 17.23
CA ASN A 108 1.71 1.56 17.53
C ASN A 108 2.56 1.23 16.30
N TYR A 109 1.94 0.98 15.15
CA TYR A 109 2.64 0.37 14.00
C TYR A 109 2.81 1.29 12.80
N VAL A 110 2.10 2.42 12.74
CA VAL A 110 2.12 3.31 11.58
C VAL A 110 2.62 4.70 11.99
N ARG A 111 1.87 5.41 12.82
CA ARG A 111 2.10 6.82 13.16
C ARG A 111 3.49 7.06 13.76
N ASN A 112 3.95 6.16 14.61
CA ASN A 112 5.27 6.26 15.24
C ASN A 112 6.44 6.08 14.26
N TYR A 113 6.18 5.56 13.05
CA TYR A 113 7.21 5.20 12.07
C TYR A 113 7.17 6.04 10.79
N THR A 114 6.16 6.90 10.59
CA THR A 114 5.97 7.68 9.34
C THR A 114 7.12 8.63 9.00
N LYS A 115 7.96 9.00 9.97
CA LYS A 115 9.15 9.84 9.71
C LYS A 115 10.27 9.10 8.97
N GLY A 116 10.34 7.77 9.10
CA GLY A 116 11.42 6.96 8.55
C GLY A 116 10.95 5.86 7.60
N VAL A 117 9.73 5.36 7.76
CA VAL A 117 9.15 4.28 6.95
C VAL A 117 8.19 4.87 5.92
N LYS A 118 8.34 4.45 4.66
CA LYS A 118 7.47 4.86 3.56
C LYS A 118 6.27 3.92 3.44
N PHE A 119 5.21 4.18 4.19
CA PHE A 119 3.96 3.41 4.03
C PHE A 119 3.30 3.75 2.70
N ARG A 120 3.11 2.75 1.84
CA ARG A 120 2.35 2.87 0.59
C ARG A 120 0.87 2.53 0.80
N TYR A 121 0.63 1.41 1.48
CA TYR A 121 -0.71 0.91 1.79
C TYR A 121 -0.77 0.29 3.18
N ILE A 122 -1.93 0.41 3.82
CA ILE A 122 -2.35 -0.50 4.89
C ILE A 122 -3.35 -1.50 4.30
N SER A 123 -3.01 -2.79 4.34
CA SER A 123 -3.88 -3.86 3.84
C SER A 123 -4.67 -4.46 4.99
N VAL A 124 -5.98 -4.24 5.05
CA VAL A 124 -6.81 -4.71 6.15
C VAL A 124 -7.28 -6.13 5.85
N GLY A 125 -6.71 -7.09 6.58
CA GLY A 125 -6.96 -8.51 6.37
C GLY A 125 -6.17 -9.11 5.19
N ASN A 126 -5.81 -10.39 5.36
CA ASN A 126 -5.23 -11.21 4.30
C ASN A 126 -6.17 -12.34 3.91
N GLU A 127 -6.54 -12.42 2.63
CA GLU A 127 -7.38 -13.49 2.08
C GLU A 127 -8.67 -13.70 2.89
N VAL A 128 -9.35 -12.59 3.21
CA VAL A 128 -10.58 -12.67 4.01
C VAL A 128 -11.63 -13.44 3.22
N GLN A 129 -12.11 -14.54 3.81
CA GLN A 129 -13.10 -15.40 3.19
C GLN A 129 -14.49 -14.77 3.29
N PRO A 130 -15.19 -14.50 2.17
CA PRO A 130 -16.47 -13.77 2.15
C PRO A 130 -17.62 -14.45 2.90
N LEU A 131 -17.52 -15.76 3.12
CA LEU A 131 -18.55 -16.58 3.77
C LEU A 131 -18.26 -16.85 5.25
N GLU A 132 -17.17 -16.29 5.78
CA GLU A 132 -16.81 -16.42 7.19
C GLU A 132 -17.18 -15.17 7.99
N GLN A 133 -17.21 -15.32 9.31
CA GLN A 133 -17.48 -14.24 10.26
C GLN A 133 -16.59 -13.00 10.02
N ASN A 134 -15.36 -13.20 9.53
CA ASN A 134 -14.42 -12.13 9.24
C ASN A 134 -14.87 -11.22 8.09
N ALA A 135 -15.67 -11.70 7.14
CA ALA A 135 -16.22 -10.88 6.06
C ALA A 135 -17.13 -9.77 6.58
N ILE A 136 -17.90 -10.06 7.63
CA ILE A 136 -18.81 -9.10 8.28
C ILE A 136 -18.01 -7.97 8.94
N PHE A 137 -16.82 -8.29 9.47
CA PHE A 137 -15.98 -7.32 10.16
C PHE A 137 -15.17 -6.43 9.22
N LEU A 138 -14.88 -6.92 8.01
CA LEU A 138 -13.90 -6.34 7.11
C LEU A 138 -14.21 -4.88 6.74
N LEU A 139 -15.41 -4.59 6.23
CA LEU A 139 -15.76 -3.26 5.75
C LEU A 139 -15.65 -2.21 6.87
N SER A 140 -16.25 -2.48 8.03
CA SER A 140 -16.15 -1.54 9.16
C SER A 140 -14.72 -1.43 9.69
N ALA A 141 -13.93 -2.52 9.66
CA ALA A 141 -12.53 -2.45 10.05
C ALA A 141 -11.72 -1.56 9.11
N MET A 142 -11.93 -1.67 7.80
CA MET A 142 -11.32 -0.80 6.79
C MET A 142 -11.67 0.67 7.03
N GLN A 143 -12.95 1.00 7.21
CA GLN A 143 -13.40 2.37 7.47
C GLN A 143 -12.77 2.97 8.74
N LYS A 144 -12.64 2.19 9.82
CA LYS A 144 -12.04 2.66 11.07
C LYS A 144 -10.53 2.86 10.94
N ILE A 145 -9.83 2.00 10.20
CA ILE A 145 -8.41 2.19 9.89
C ILE A 145 -8.21 3.40 8.98
N GLU A 146 -9.04 3.57 7.95
CA GLU A 146 -9.03 4.73 7.05
C GLU A 146 -9.17 6.04 7.82
N ARG A 147 -10.16 6.12 8.73
CA ARG A 147 -10.29 7.26 9.64
C ARG A 147 -9.04 7.51 10.48
N ALA A 148 -8.44 6.45 11.04
CA ALA A 148 -7.26 6.55 11.90
C ALA A 148 -5.99 7.02 11.15
N VAL A 149 -5.88 6.72 9.85
CA VAL A 149 -4.75 7.12 8.98
C VAL A 149 -5.03 8.34 8.09
N SER A 150 -6.25 8.89 8.09
CA SER A 150 -6.71 9.99 7.22
C SER A 150 -5.72 11.16 7.09
N ASN A 151 -5.15 11.62 8.20
CA ASN A 151 -4.19 12.74 8.22
C ASN A 151 -2.75 12.36 7.84
N LEU A 152 -2.50 11.10 7.47
CA LEU A 152 -1.17 10.59 7.11
C LEU A 152 -1.00 10.45 5.59
N GLY A 153 -2.06 10.59 4.79
CA GLY A 153 -2.01 10.40 3.34
C GLY A 153 -1.75 8.94 2.91
N ILE A 154 -1.96 7.97 3.81
CA ILE A 154 -1.74 6.55 3.56
C ILE A 154 -3.06 5.93 3.06
N LYS A 155 -2.97 5.16 1.96
CA LYS A 155 -4.14 4.48 1.38
C LYS A 155 -4.45 3.18 2.12
N VAL A 156 -5.73 2.82 2.18
CA VAL A 156 -6.20 1.57 2.80
C VAL A 156 -6.78 0.66 1.73
N SER A 157 -6.44 -0.63 1.80
CA SER A 157 -6.95 -1.66 0.89
C SER A 157 -7.19 -2.98 1.65
N THR A 158 -7.49 -4.07 0.96
CA THR A 158 -7.69 -5.41 1.52
C THR A 158 -7.36 -6.47 0.48
N THR A 159 -7.21 -7.72 0.92
CA THR A 159 -7.17 -8.89 0.04
C THR A 159 -8.28 -9.88 0.42
N ILE A 160 -8.99 -10.37 -0.60
CA ILE A 160 -10.14 -11.26 -0.47
C ILE A 160 -9.79 -12.59 -1.14
N ASP A 161 -10.14 -13.71 -0.51
CA ASP A 161 -10.05 -15.02 -1.15
C ASP A 161 -11.19 -15.17 -2.17
N LEU A 162 -10.84 -15.05 -3.46
CA LEU A 162 -11.78 -15.19 -4.57
C LEU A 162 -12.00 -16.65 -4.99
N GLU A 163 -11.10 -17.59 -4.66
CA GLU A 163 -11.21 -18.99 -5.11
C GLU A 163 -12.47 -19.65 -4.54
N ARG A 164 -12.82 -19.33 -3.29
CA ARG A 164 -14.04 -19.84 -2.63
C ARG A 164 -15.33 -19.13 -3.06
N ILE A 165 -15.24 -17.95 -3.70
CA ILE A 165 -16.40 -17.26 -4.28
C ILE A 165 -16.90 -18.00 -5.52
N VAL A 166 -15.97 -18.44 -6.37
CA VAL A 166 -16.30 -19.13 -7.63
C VAL A 166 -16.88 -20.51 -7.36
N HIS A 167 -16.43 -21.18 -6.30
CA HIS A 167 -16.88 -22.54 -5.96
C HIS A 167 -18.30 -22.62 -5.38
N THR A 168 -18.88 -21.50 -4.95
CA THR A 168 -20.14 -21.48 -4.17
C THR A 168 -21.30 -20.76 -4.90
N GLY A 169 -21.13 -20.35 -6.16
CA GLY A 169 -22.18 -19.60 -6.90
C GLY A 169 -22.47 -18.20 -6.32
N VAL A 170 -21.61 -17.70 -5.43
CA VAL A 170 -21.84 -16.47 -4.66
C VAL A 170 -21.79 -15.23 -5.54
N LEU A 171 -21.07 -15.24 -6.66
CA LEU A 171 -21.11 -14.15 -7.64
C LEU A 171 -22.52 -13.91 -8.22
N GLU A 172 -23.34 -14.96 -8.37
CA GLU A 172 -24.73 -14.82 -8.79
C GLU A 172 -25.63 -14.33 -7.65
N LEU A 173 -25.41 -14.81 -6.42
CA LEU A 173 -26.14 -14.34 -5.24
C LEU A 173 -25.81 -12.87 -4.87
N TYR A 174 -24.56 -12.44 -5.04
CA TYR A 174 -24.12 -11.05 -4.84
C TYR A 174 -24.74 -10.11 -5.89
N ARG A 175 -24.95 -10.60 -7.11
CA ARG A 175 -25.68 -9.87 -8.17
C ARG A 175 -27.19 -9.85 -7.92
N ALA A 176 -27.77 -10.96 -7.43
CA ALA A 176 -29.22 -11.16 -7.31
C ALA A 176 -29.86 -10.66 -5.99
N SER A 177 -29.09 -10.42 -4.93
CA SER A 177 -29.63 -9.99 -3.64
C SER A 177 -29.76 -8.46 -3.54
N ASP A 178 -30.99 -7.95 -3.50
CA ASP A 178 -31.31 -6.55 -3.18
C ASP A 178 -31.42 -6.27 -1.66
N SER A 179 -31.26 -7.31 -0.82
CA SER A 179 -31.47 -7.23 0.63
C SER A 179 -30.20 -7.24 1.49
N PHE A 180 -29.02 -7.20 0.87
CA PHE A 180 -27.76 -7.00 1.62
C PHE A 180 -27.49 -5.50 1.72
N LEU A 181 -27.51 -4.96 2.96
CA LEU A 181 -27.23 -3.57 3.36
C LEU A 181 -25.78 -3.14 3.04
N GLY A 182 -25.35 -3.34 1.81
CA GLY A 182 -24.00 -3.09 1.35
C GLY A 182 -23.92 -2.73 -0.12
N LYS A 183 -24.94 -2.97 -0.96
CA LYS A 183 -24.84 -2.57 -2.39
C LYS A 183 -24.64 -1.07 -2.58
N GLN A 184 -25.26 -0.20 -1.77
CA GLN A 184 -25.09 1.26 -1.92
C GLN A 184 -23.75 1.77 -1.35
N GLU A 185 -23.28 1.23 -0.22
CA GLU A 185 -21.98 1.61 0.35
C GLU A 185 -20.81 0.99 -0.42
N ILE A 186 -20.96 -0.23 -0.94
CA ILE A 186 -19.95 -0.91 -1.76
C ILE A 186 -19.96 -0.35 -3.19
N SER A 187 -21.12 -0.02 -3.77
CA SER A 187 -21.16 0.61 -5.11
C SER A 187 -20.72 2.07 -5.10
N SER A 188 -20.94 2.83 -4.01
CA SER A 188 -20.35 4.18 -3.87
C SER A 188 -18.85 4.10 -3.63
N ALA A 189 -18.40 3.18 -2.76
CA ALA A 189 -16.98 2.89 -2.56
C ALA A 189 -16.25 2.48 -3.85
N LEU A 190 -16.92 1.74 -4.74
CA LEU A 190 -16.39 1.34 -6.05
C LEU A 190 -16.42 2.48 -7.09
N ASN A 191 -17.39 3.40 -7.02
CA ASN A 191 -17.54 4.50 -7.98
C ASN A 191 -16.74 5.77 -7.62
N ASP A 192 -16.40 5.97 -6.35
CA ASP A 192 -15.69 7.18 -5.89
C ASP A 192 -14.16 7.10 -6.05
N GLY A 193 -13.64 6.04 -6.67
CA GLY A 193 -12.20 5.90 -6.97
C GLY A 193 -11.27 5.80 -5.75
N PHE A 194 -11.84 5.75 -4.54
CA PHE A 194 -11.08 5.73 -3.28
C PHE A 194 -10.78 4.32 -2.75
N TYR A 195 -11.53 3.30 -3.15
CA TYR A 195 -11.28 1.91 -2.76
C TYR A 195 -10.83 1.10 -3.97
N SER A 196 -9.52 1.11 -4.24
CA SER A 196 -8.90 0.24 -5.23
C SER A 196 -8.95 -1.20 -4.70
N TYR A 197 -9.98 -1.93 -5.12
CA TYR A 197 -10.08 -3.39 -5.05
C TYR A 197 -9.23 -3.99 -6.18
N GLN A 198 -7.91 -3.80 -6.08
CA GLN A 198 -6.97 -4.57 -6.87
C GLN A 198 -6.22 -5.48 -5.91
N ASN A 199 -6.28 -6.79 -6.20
CA ASN A 199 -5.47 -7.82 -5.57
C ASN A 199 -4.08 -7.26 -5.28
N LEU A 200 -3.74 -7.09 -4.00
CA LEU A 200 -2.43 -6.57 -3.62
C LEU A 200 -1.27 -7.47 -4.08
N PHE A 201 -1.58 -8.71 -4.48
CA PHE A 201 -0.64 -9.60 -5.15
C PHE A 201 -0.14 -9.03 -6.49
N LEU A 202 -0.91 -8.13 -7.12
CA LEU A 202 -0.54 -7.38 -8.32
C LEU A 202 0.01 -5.97 -8.01
N ALA A 203 0.00 -5.57 -6.73
CA ALA A 203 0.57 -4.30 -6.28
C ALA A 203 2.03 -4.42 -5.83
N LEU A 204 2.56 -5.66 -5.77
CA LEU A 204 3.99 -6.01 -5.74
C LEU A 204 4.47 -6.30 -7.16
#